data_AF-A0A2N7VV70-F1
#
_entry.id   AF-A0A2N7VV70-F1
#
_cell.length_a   1.000
_cell.length_b   1.000
_cell.length_c   1.000
_cell.angle_alpha   90.00
_cell.angle_beta   90.00
_cell.angle_gamma   90.00
#
_symmetry.space_group_name_H-M   'P 1'
#
loop_
_entity.id
_entity.type
_entity.pdbx_description
1 polymer ?
#
loop_
_entity_poly.entity_id
_entity_poly.type
_entity_poly.pdbx_seq_one_letter_code
_entity_poly.pdbx_strand_id
1 'polypeptide(L)'
;MLNKLERVQIVGLHGATTIDAPVVDGTLIIVGENGSGKTTFLRMVFNALAGRWIALSAFNFDYMVLTIGGTDFKISKKDILATSKFDRRALFSMPPPVRRRYEHALERGLTPEEAMYEVQRFYRHADLSSADMMRQVELFEGRPKGTAKELQELRLKIRSAIDAQILYLPTYRRIERELGSIFEGVDTDDIRKGRLRHRQAESGSTYIELVEFGMKDVEHAIERTLANLKEFARENLNSLTLRYLGDVVNREYERTDVSEITNASEDTIRSVLNRVHDTILNQSDREHLYSVITSAQSKNGPDEHAKIVYHYFIKLLRFQQSLEEKEKNIAQFCELCSQYITDKRFKYDSSTFSFEIVPKEPRAGLDHIDLSELSSGEKQIVSLFSHVYLSDVNNYLVLIDEPELSLSVPWQRRFLLDIWQATFCSGLIAVTHSPFIYQKNALKPYAHSMGEFTKN
;
A
#
# COMPACT_ATOMS: atom_id res chain seq x y z
N MET A 1 1.83 -5.70 21.06
CA MET A 1 0.83 -4.66 20.74
C MET A 1 1.44 -3.81 19.64
N LEU A 2 0.71 -3.53 18.56
CA LEU A 2 1.16 -2.55 17.57
C LEU A 2 1.18 -1.18 18.24
N ASN A 3 2.34 -0.54 18.26
CA ASN A 3 2.47 0.83 18.75
C ASN A 3 1.79 1.76 17.74
N LYS A 4 0.81 2.53 18.21
CA LYS A 4 0.04 3.45 17.37
C LYS A 4 0.48 4.89 17.64
N LEU A 5 0.26 5.76 16.66
CA LEU A 5 0.36 7.20 16.88
C LEU A 5 -0.81 7.63 17.77
N GLU A 6 -0.50 8.32 18.87
CA GLU A 6 -1.45 8.70 19.92
C GLU A 6 -1.69 10.22 19.97
N ARG A 7 -0.71 11.01 19.53
CA ARG A 7 -0.79 12.47 19.56
C ARG A 7 0.20 13.11 18.61
N VAL A 8 -0.21 14.23 18.03
CA VAL A 8 0.64 15.12 17.24
C VAL A 8 0.55 16.52 17.80
N GLN A 9 1.69 17.06 18.23
CA GLN A 9 1.79 18.45 18.67
C GLN A 9 2.75 19.22 17.75
N ILE A 10 2.32 20.38 17.26
CA ILE A 10 3.13 21.30 16.47
C ILE A 10 3.13 22.65 17.18
N VAL A 11 4.30 23.12 17.62
CA VAL A 11 4.44 24.35 18.41
C VAL A 11 5.09 25.44 17.58
N GLY A 12 4.60 26.68 17.72
CA GLY A 12 5.15 27.84 17.03
C GLY A 12 4.86 27.86 15.52
N LEU A 13 3.82 27.16 15.07
CA LEU A 13 3.41 27.17 13.67
C LEU A 13 3.06 28.60 13.23
N HIS A 14 3.67 29.04 12.14
CA HIS A 14 3.60 30.42 11.64
C HIS A 14 3.98 31.49 12.69
N GLY A 15 4.76 31.11 13.71
CA GLY A 15 5.33 32.01 14.72
C GLY A 15 4.50 32.22 15.99
N ALA A 16 3.27 31.69 16.07
CA ALA A 16 2.41 31.86 17.26
C ALA A 16 1.52 30.65 17.54
N THR A 17 1.05 29.95 16.52
CA THR A 17 0.01 28.95 16.66
C THR A 17 0.56 27.62 17.16
N THR A 18 -0.10 27.02 18.14
CA THR A 18 0.16 25.64 18.57
C THR A 18 -1.01 24.74 18.15
N ILE A 19 -0.71 23.65 17.47
CA ILE A 19 -1.68 22.59 17.17
C ILE A 19 -1.40 21.42 18.10
N ASP A 20 -2.44 20.90 18.73
CA ASP A 20 -2.35 19.81 19.68
C ASP A 20 -3.49 18.80 19.41
N ALA A 21 -3.19 17.80 18.58
CA ALA A 21 -4.18 16.86 18.05
C ALA A 21 -3.97 15.45 18.65
N PRO A 22 -4.89 14.97 19.52
CA PRO A 22 -4.91 13.57 19.92
C PRO A 22 -5.33 12.67 18.76
N VAL A 23 -4.79 11.46 18.72
CA VAL A 23 -5.11 10.42 17.73
C VAL A 23 -5.66 9.23 18.49
N VAL A 24 -6.95 8.94 18.30
CA VAL A 24 -7.67 7.91 19.08
C VAL A 24 -7.61 6.60 18.32
N ASP A 25 -7.11 5.54 18.96
CA ASP A 25 -6.94 4.21 18.35
C ASP A 25 -6.14 4.21 17.02
N GLY A 26 -5.22 5.17 16.86
CA GLY A 26 -4.46 5.36 15.63
C GLY A 26 -5.26 6.02 14.50
N THR A 27 -6.44 6.57 14.80
CA THR A 27 -7.35 7.20 13.84
C THR A 27 -7.60 8.67 14.18
N LEU A 28 -7.49 9.54 13.18
CA LEU A 28 -7.83 10.97 13.29
C LEU A 28 -8.36 11.48 11.96
N ILE A 29 -9.52 12.13 11.97
CA ILE A 29 -10.08 12.82 10.80
C ILE A 29 -10.20 14.30 11.14
N ILE A 30 -9.50 15.15 10.38
CA ILE A 30 -9.56 16.59 10.56
C ILE A 30 -10.49 17.19 9.49
N VAL A 31 -11.45 17.98 9.96
CA VAL A 31 -12.44 18.67 9.15
C VAL A 31 -12.25 20.17 9.27
N GLY A 32 -12.52 20.93 8.21
CA GLY A 32 -12.46 22.39 8.27
C GLY A 32 -12.61 23.02 6.90
N GLU A 33 -12.76 24.34 6.84
CA GLU A 33 -12.91 25.07 5.58
C GLU A 33 -11.59 25.22 4.80
N ASN A 34 -11.68 25.67 3.55
CA ASN A 34 -10.51 25.98 2.72
C ASN A 34 -9.63 27.02 3.42
N GLY A 35 -8.32 26.78 3.44
CA GLY A 35 -7.37 27.66 4.12
C GLY A 35 -7.21 27.40 5.63
N SER A 36 -7.92 26.43 6.22
CA SER A 36 -7.81 26.11 7.66
C SER A 36 -6.48 25.44 8.07
N GLY A 37 -5.54 25.21 7.15
CA GLY A 37 -4.25 24.57 7.45
C GLY A 37 -4.24 23.03 7.50
N LYS A 38 -5.35 22.35 7.15
CA LYS A 38 -5.47 20.88 7.12
C LYS A 38 -4.38 20.15 6.33
N THR A 39 -4.22 20.51 5.06
CA THR A 39 -3.20 19.92 4.19
C THR A 39 -1.79 20.20 4.71
N THR A 40 -1.55 21.38 5.29
CA THR A 40 -0.27 21.72 5.94
C THR A 40 0.00 20.81 7.13
N PHE A 41 -0.99 20.62 8.01
CA PHE A 41 -0.88 19.70 9.14
C PHE A 41 -0.52 18.28 8.66
N LEU A 42 -1.31 17.71 7.74
CA LEU A 42 -1.08 16.34 7.27
C LEU A 42 0.29 16.17 6.61
N ARG A 43 0.74 17.15 5.81
CA ARG A 43 2.09 17.15 5.22
C ARG A 43 3.19 17.21 6.26
N MET A 44 3.02 17.99 7.32
CA MET A 44 3.99 18.03 8.42
C MET A 44 4.04 16.69 9.16
N VAL A 45 2.88 16.08 9.45
CA VAL A 45 2.80 14.74 10.05
C VAL A 45 3.52 13.72 9.18
N PHE A 46 3.21 13.67 7.88
CA PHE A 46 3.88 12.78 6.93
C PHE A 46 5.40 12.96 6.93
N ASN A 47 5.89 14.20 6.78
CA ASN A 47 7.33 14.45 6.71
C ASN A 47 8.04 14.09 8.02
N ALA A 48 7.40 14.28 9.17
CA ALA A 48 7.94 13.90 10.46
C ALA A 48 8.03 12.37 10.64
N LEU A 49 6.94 11.65 10.32
CA LEU A 49 6.89 10.18 10.41
C LEU A 49 7.84 9.52 9.41
N ALA A 50 7.92 10.04 8.19
CA ALA A 50 8.79 9.54 7.13
C ALA A 50 10.29 9.87 7.35
N GLY A 51 10.60 10.73 8.32
CA GLY A 51 11.98 11.19 8.56
C GLY A 51 12.51 12.17 7.51
N ARG A 52 11.62 12.86 6.77
CA ARG A 52 11.97 13.82 5.72
C ARG A 52 12.28 15.19 6.33
N TRP A 53 13.40 15.30 7.05
CA TRP A 53 13.76 16.49 7.83
C TRP A 53 13.85 17.77 6.98
N ILE A 54 14.44 17.69 5.79
CA ILE A 54 14.56 18.84 4.87
C ILE A 54 13.18 19.30 4.37
N ALA A 55 12.28 18.36 4.08
CA ALA A 55 10.92 18.70 3.67
C ALA A 55 10.15 19.34 4.82
N LEU A 56 10.35 18.83 6.04
CA LEU A 56 9.77 19.38 7.27
C LEU A 56 10.31 20.79 7.59
N SER A 57 11.61 21.08 7.40
CA SER A 57 12.19 22.40 7.71
C SER A 57 11.64 23.54 6.83
N ALA A 58 11.02 23.22 5.71
CA ALA A 58 10.36 24.21 4.85
C ALA A 58 9.14 24.87 5.51
N PHE A 59 8.55 24.23 6.53
CA PHE A 59 7.44 24.80 7.29
C PHE A 59 7.98 25.76 8.38
N ASN A 60 7.17 26.76 8.75
CA ASN A 60 7.54 27.69 9.82
C ASN A 60 6.98 27.20 11.16
N PHE A 61 7.81 26.54 11.99
CA PHE A 61 7.45 25.99 13.30
C PHE A 61 8.69 25.92 14.21
N ASP A 62 8.51 25.82 15.53
CA ASP A 62 9.62 25.73 16.48
C ASP A 62 10.05 24.27 16.70
N TYR A 63 9.08 23.43 17.08
CA TYR A 63 9.27 22.00 17.23
C TYR A 63 7.95 21.23 17.08
N MET A 64 8.07 19.95 16.80
CA MET A 64 6.98 18.99 16.71
C MET A 64 7.21 17.86 17.72
N VAL A 65 6.15 17.33 18.31
CA VAL A 65 6.19 16.15 19.17
C VAL A 65 5.23 15.11 18.60
N LEU A 66 5.74 13.90 18.38
CA LEU A 66 4.95 12.72 18.04
C LEU A 66 4.92 11.81 19.26
N THR A 67 3.74 11.49 19.78
CA THR A 67 3.59 10.48 20.84
C THR A 67 3.20 9.16 20.20
N ILE A 68 4.06 8.14 20.34
CA ILE A 68 3.86 6.81 19.73
C ILE A 68 4.14 5.75 20.80
N GLY A 69 3.15 4.91 21.11
CA GLY A 69 3.28 3.88 22.16
C GLY A 69 3.68 4.47 23.51
N GLY A 70 3.10 5.61 23.91
CA GLY A 70 3.42 6.35 25.13
C GLY A 70 4.80 7.04 25.16
N THR A 71 5.58 7.00 24.07
CA THR A 71 6.89 7.67 23.99
C THR A 71 6.81 8.94 23.15
N ASP A 72 7.33 10.04 23.68
CA ASP A 72 7.38 11.34 22.99
C ASP A 72 8.67 11.49 22.16
N PHE A 73 8.50 11.71 20.86
CA PHE A 73 9.57 12.01 19.91
C PHE A 73 9.54 13.48 19.54
N LYS A 74 10.44 14.27 20.12
CA LYS A 74 10.57 15.70 19.84
C LYS A 74 11.51 15.96 18.66
N ILE A 75 11.02 16.71 17.68
CA ILE A 75 11.74 17.12 16.47
C ILE A 75 11.81 18.65 16.45
N SER A 76 12.98 19.24 16.67
CA SER A 76 13.16 20.70 16.62
C SER A 76 13.58 21.18 15.23
N LYS A 77 12.97 22.26 14.74
CA LYS A 77 13.43 22.93 13.51
C LYS A 77 14.86 23.44 13.64
N LYS A 78 15.24 23.94 14.83
CA LYS A 78 16.60 24.41 15.11
C LYS A 78 17.63 23.30 14.91
N ASP A 79 17.33 22.09 15.38
CA ASP A 79 18.23 20.94 15.25
C ASP A 79 18.38 20.52 13.79
N ILE A 80 17.27 20.50 13.03
CA ILE A 80 17.30 20.23 11.58
C ILE A 80 18.21 21.25 10.86
N LEU A 81 18.02 22.55 11.12
CA LEU A 81 18.84 23.60 10.49
C LEU A 81 20.31 23.58 10.95
N ALA A 82 20.59 23.12 12.16
CA ALA A 82 21.96 22.96 12.65
C ALA A 82 22.72 21.85 11.88
N THR A 83 22.00 20.86 11.33
CA THR A 83 22.59 19.79 10.51
C THR A 83 22.81 20.19 9.06
N SER A 84 22.12 21.23 8.57
CA SER A 84 22.28 21.74 7.21
C SER A 84 23.48 22.69 7.04
N LYS A 85 24.43 22.72 7.99
CA LYS A 85 25.71 23.42 7.79
C LYS A 85 26.39 22.86 6.55
N PHE A 86 26.27 23.62 5.48
CA PHE A 86 26.49 23.19 4.13
C PHE A 86 27.98 22.89 3.89
N ASP A 87 28.33 21.64 3.62
CA ASP A 87 29.69 21.30 3.22
C ASP A 87 29.91 21.79 1.78
N ARG A 88 30.83 22.75 1.58
CA ARG A 88 31.20 23.28 0.24
C ARG A 88 31.61 22.17 -0.74
N ARG A 89 32.00 20.99 -0.25
CA ARG A 89 32.27 19.82 -1.11
C ARG A 89 31.03 19.27 -1.79
N ALA A 90 29.85 19.40 -1.20
CA ALA A 90 28.57 18.96 -1.78
C ALA A 90 28.15 19.80 -3.00
N LEU A 91 28.73 20.99 -3.21
CA LEU A 91 28.49 21.77 -4.43
C LEU A 91 29.04 21.09 -5.67
N PHE A 92 30.22 20.48 -5.55
CA PHE A 92 30.91 19.86 -6.68
C PHE A 92 30.26 18.55 -7.14
N SER A 93 29.41 17.94 -6.31
CA SER A 93 28.61 16.76 -6.67
C SER A 93 27.22 17.10 -7.24
N MET A 94 26.77 18.35 -7.15
CA MET A 94 25.51 18.76 -7.75
C MET A 94 25.61 18.82 -9.28
N PRO A 95 24.55 18.43 -10.02
CA PRO A 95 24.45 18.69 -11.45
C PRO A 95 24.67 20.18 -11.76
N PRO A 96 25.40 20.50 -12.85
CA PRO A 96 25.76 21.88 -13.21
C PRO A 96 24.60 22.90 -13.18
N PRO A 97 23.35 22.57 -13.59
CA PRO A 97 22.23 23.52 -13.53
C PRO A 97 21.84 23.91 -12.11
N VAL A 98 21.88 22.95 -11.16
CA VAL A 98 21.53 23.17 -9.75
C VAL A 98 22.60 24.02 -9.08
N ARG A 99 23.86 23.68 -9.34
CA ARG A 99 25.03 24.39 -8.79
C ARG A 99 25.06 25.85 -9.23
N ARG A 100 24.90 26.13 -10.53
CA ARG A 100 24.86 27.50 -11.04
C ARG A 100 23.74 28.32 -10.42
N ARG A 101 22.58 27.70 -10.18
CA ARG A 101 21.45 28.38 -9.56
C ARG A 101 21.70 28.71 -8.10
N TYR A 102 22.33 27.78 -7.37
CA TYR A 102 22.78 28.00 -6.01
C TYR A 102 23.83 29.12 -5.93
N GLU A 103 24.83 29.10 -6.82
CA GLU A 103 25.87 30.13 -6.92
C GLU A 103 25.26 31.50 -7.24
N HIS A 104 24.33 31.58 -8.18
CA HIS A 104 23.62 32.81 -8.52
C HIS A 104 22.76 33.34 -7.36
N ALA A 105 22.17 32.46 -6.54
CA ALA A 105 21.46 32.88 -5.34
C ALA A 105 22.42 33.48 -4.30
N LEU A 106 23.60 32.87 -4.08
CA LEU A 106 24.63 33.45 -3.23
C LEU A 106 25.16 34.80 -3.74
N GLU A 107 25.34 34.96 -5.05
CA GLU A 107 25.76 36.21 -5.68
C GLU A 107 24.75 37.36 -5.46
N ARG A 108 23.47 37.04 -5.23
CA ARG A 108 22.43 38.00 -4.88
C ARG A 108 22.42 38.37 -3.40
N GLY A 109 23.39 37.89 -2.63
CA GLY A 109 23.56 38.20 -1.20
C GLY A 109 22.74 37.31 -0.26
N LEU A 110 22.13 36.24 -0.77
CA LEU A 110 21.45 35.26 0.07
C LEU A 110 22.47 34.46 0.89
N THR A 111 22.09 34.11 2.11
CA THR A 111 22.87 33.15 2.92
C THR A 111 22.88 31.78 2.25
N PRO A 112 23.88 30.93 2.51
CA PRO A 112 23.91 29.53 2.03
C PRO A 112 22.61 28.77 2.27
N GLU A 113 21.99 28.99 3.43
CA GLU A 113 20.72 28.39 3.81
C GLU A 113 19.56 28.88 2.94
N GLU A 114 19.49 30.19 2.67
CA GLU A 114 18.46 30.80 1.83
C GLU A 114 18.64 30.46 0.34
N ALA A 115 19.89 30.40 -0.13
CA ALA A 115 20.22 30.00 -1.50
C ALA A 115 19.85 28.53 -1.75
N MET A 116 20.11 27.65 -0.77
CA MET A 116 19.68 26.25 -0.84
C MET A 116 18.15 26.15 -0.85
N TYR A 117 17.47 26.94 -0.01
CA TYR A 117 16.02 26.99 0.02
C TYR A 117 15.41 27.46 -1.31
N GLU A 118 16.00 28.47 -1.97
CA GLU A 118 15.55 28.96 -3.28
C GLU A 118 15.72 27.89 -4.36
N VAL A 119 16.86 27.21 -4.37
CA VAL A 119 17.14 26.10 -5.29
C VAL A 119 16.13 24.97 -5.07
N GLN A 120 15.90 24.56 -3.82
CA GLN A 120 14.90 23.55 -3.48
C GLN A 120 13.50 23.97 -3.91
N ARG A 121 13.11 25.23 -3.70
CA ARG A 121 11.81 25.77 -4.11
C ARG A 121 11.64 25.74 -5.62
N PHE A 122 12.68 26.09 -6.37
CA PHE A 122 12.64 26.06 -7.83
C PHE A 122 12.43 24.63 -8.36
N TYR A 123 13.19 23.66 -7.86
CA TYR A 123 13.06 22.26 -8.33
C TYR A 123 11.79 21.57 -7.84
N ARG A 124 11.19 22.02 -6.72
CA ARG A 124 9.83 21.64 -6.31
C ARG A 124 8.74 22.11 -7.27
N HIS A 125 9.01 23.05 -8.18
CA HIS A 125 8.04 23.54 -9.17
C HIS A 125 8.32 22.99 -10.57
N ALA A 126 9.41 22.23 -10.75
CA ALA A 126 9.88 21.78 -12.06
C ALA A 126 9.77 20.25 -12.28
N ASP A 127 9.21 19.49 -11.33
CA ASP A 127 8.95 18.03 -11.37
C ASP A 127 10.03 17.14 -12.05
N LEU A 128 11.29 17.55 -11.92
CA LEU A 128 12.45 16.77 -12.30
C LEU A 128 12.94 15.98 -11.08
N SER A 129 12.80 14.64 -11.13
CA SER A 129 13.43 13.61 -10.28
C SER A 129 14.08 14.11 -8.97
N SER A 130 13.29 14.76 -8.13
CA SER A 130 13.78 15.43 -6.93
C SER A 130 13.95 14.43 -5.77
N ALA A 131 13.28 13.28 -5.82
CA ALA A 131 13.46 12.20 -4.88
C ALA A 131 14.87 11.58 -4.96
N ASP A 132 15.39 11.34 -6.17
CA ASP A 132 16.72 10.74 -6.36
C ASP A 132 17.85 11.72 -6.06
N MET A 133 17.69 12.99 -6.45
CA MET A 133 18.67 14.04 -6.11
C MET A 133 18.70 14.36 -4.62
N MET A 134 17.53 14.40 -3.95
CA MET A 134 17.49 14.59 -2.49
C MET A 134 17.98 13.36 -1.73
N ARG A 135 17.72 12.13 -2.20
CA ARG A 135 18.36 10.91 -1.65
C ARG A 135 19.88 11.00 -1.75
N GLN A 136 20.44 11.50 -2.86
CA GLN A 136 21.89 11.71 -2.97
C GLN A 136 22.43 12.77 -1.99
N VAL A 137 21.65 13.81 -1.67
CA VAL A 137 22.03 14.80 -0.65
C VAL A 137 21.90 14.24 0.77
N GLU A 138 20.92 13.37 1.04
CA GLU A 138 20.82 12.60 2.30
C GLU A 138 21.95 11.56 2.45
N LEU A 139 22.56 11.13 1.34
CA LEU A 139 23.57 10.07 1.27
C LEU A 139 25.02 10.58 1.32
N PHE A 140 25.32 11.85 1.58
CA PHE A 140 26.73 12.25 1.67
C PHE A 140 27.41 11.70 2.93
N GLU A 141 28.13 10.61 2.67
CA GLU A 141 28.90 9.72 3.50
C GLU A 141 29.91 10.45 4.40
N GLY A 142 29.54 10.54 5.68
CA GLY A 142 30.44 10.67 6.80
C GLY A 142 29.73 10.11 8.03
N ARG A 143 30.46 9.52 9.00
CA ARG A 143 29.83 9.16 10.29
C ARG A 143 29.19 10.43 10.86
N PRO A 144 27.86 10.51 11.00
CA PRO A 144 27.25 11.74 11.50
C PRO A 144 27.74 11.98 12.92
N LYS A 145 28.09 13.23 13.21
CA LYS A 145 28.57 13.68 14.53
C LYS A 145 27.65 14.77 15.06
N GLY A 146 27.51 14.85 16.37
CA GLY A 146 26.63 15.82 17.04
C GLY A 146 25.17 15.66 16.61
N THR A 147 24.49 16.78 16.36
CA THR A 147 23.05 16.86 16.05
C THR A 147 22.61 16.01 14.87
N ALA A 148 23.46 15.80 13.86
CA ALA A 148 23.14 14.94 12.72
C ALA A 148 22.99 13.47 13.12
N LYS A 149 23.78 13.01 14.10
CA LYS A 149 23.70 11.65 14.63
C LYS A 149 22.42 11.48 15.42
N GLU A 150 22.09 12.47 16.26
CA GLU A 150 20.88 12.48 17.07
C GLU A 150 19.61 12.43 16.20
N LEU A 151 19.56 13.19 15.10
CA LEU A 151 18.43 13.14 14.15
C LEU A 151 18.36 11.81 13.39
N GLN A 152 19.49 11.18 13.08
CA GLN A 152 19.51 9.84 12.47
C GLN A 152 19.01 8.78 13.46
N GLU A 153 19.47 8.82 14.71
CA GLU A 153 19.01 7.94 15.78
C GLU A 153 17.51 8.17 16.06
N LEU A 154 17.04 9.43 16.02
CA LEU A 154 15.63 9.78 16.15
C LEU A 154 14.79 9.18 15.01
N ARG A 155 15.26 9.29 13.75
CA ARG A 155 14.61 8.67 12.59
C ARG A 155 14.44 7.17 12.78
N LEU A 156 15.49 6.49 13.24
CA LEU A 156 15.46 5.05 13.50
C LEU A 156 14.50 4.70 14.64
N LYS A 157 14.48 5.50 15.72
CA LYS A 157 13.56 5.29 16.85
C LYS A 157 12.09 5.46 16.45
N ILE A 158 11.76 6.53 15.72
CA ILE A 158 10.40 6.76 15.19
C ILE A 158 10.00 5.60 14.28
N ARG A 159 10.89 5.16 13.39
CA ARG A 159 10.63 4.01 12.51
C ARG A 159 10.40 2.73 13.30
N SER A 160 11.22 2.44 14.31
CA SER A 160 11.03 1.25 15.15
C SER A 160 9.79 1.32 16.03
N ALA A 161 9.30 2.53 16.32
CA ALA A 161 8.10 2.75 17.11
C ALA A 161 6.81 2.56 16.29
N ILE A 162 6.87 2.58 14.95
CA ILE A 162 5.70 2.36 14.07
C ILE A 162 5.93 1.06 13.31
N ASP A 163 5.20 0.01 13.70
CA ASP A 163 5.24 -1.29 13.03
C ASP A 163 4.30 -1.32 11.80
N ALA A 164 4.45 -0.32 10.93
CA ALA A 164 3.67 -0.14 9.71
C ALA A 164 4.42 0.72 8.69
N GLN A 165 4.17 0.47 7.40
CA GLN A 165 4.66 1.34 6.33
C GLN A 165 3.75 2.56 6.20
N ILE A 166 4.32 3.74 5.98
CA ILE A 166 3.52 4.97 5.85
C ILE A 166 3.02 5.09 4.40
N LEU A 167 1.70 5.10 4.21
CA LEU A 167 1.07 5.31 2.90
C LEU A 167 0.51 6.73 2.84
N TYR A 168 1.10 7.60 2.03
CA TYR A 168 0.66 9.00 1.88
C TYR A 168 -0.02 9.24 0.52
N LEU A 169 -1.26 9.72 0.62
CA LEU A 169 -2.18 10.03 -0.48
C LEU A 169 -2.43 11.55 -0.52
N PRO A 170 -1.65 12.33 -1.27
CA PRO A 170 -1.90 13.77 -1.41
C PRO A 170 -3.15 14.06 -2.26
N THR A 171 -3.66 15.30 -2.14
CA THR A 171 -4.80 15.85 -2.87
C THR A 171 -4.71 15.60 -4.39
N TYR A 172 -5.55 14.69 -4.90
CA TYR A 172 -5.39 14.03 -6.21
C TYR A 172 -5.69 14.91 -7.46
N ARG A 173 -6.09 16.19 -7.32
CA ARG A 173 -6.44 17.07 -8.46
C ARG A 173 -5.29 17.28 -9.47
N ARG A 174 -4.05 16.91 -9.14
CA ARG A 174 -2.84 17.19 -9.94
C ARG A 174 -2.30 16.01 -10.76
N ILE A 175 -2.81 14.78 -10.58
CA ILE A 175 -2.11 13.59 -11.06
C ILE A 175 -2.36 13.29 -12.55
N GLU A 176 -3.51 13.67 -13.13
CA GLU A 176 -3.76 13.37 -14.56
C GLU A 176 -3.45 14.51 -15.54
N ARG A 177 -3.60 15.79 -15.15
CA ARG A 177 -3.42 16.92 -16.09
C ARG A 177 -1.96 17.26 -16.39
N GLU A 178 -1.04 16.99 -15.48
CA GLU A 178 0.37 17.41 -15.61
C GLU A 178 1.28 16.34 -16.22
N LEU A 179 0.95 15.04 -16.12
CA LEU A 179 1.77 13.97 -16.69
C LEU A 179 1.64 13.83 -18.22
N GLY A 180 0.46 14.14 -18.79
CA GLY A 180 0.24 14.05 -20.23
C GLY A 180 0.61 15.31 -21.03
N SER A 181 0.49 16.50 -20.42
CA SER A 181 0.64 17.78 -21.14
C SER A 181 2.03 18.42 -21.03
N ILE A 182 2.89 17.93 -20.13
CA ILE A 182 4.27 18.44 -19.94
C ILE A 182 5.30 17.64 -20.76
N PHE A 183 4.97 16.40 -21.18
CA PHE A 183 5.89 15.48 -21.84
C PHE A 183 5.57 15.24 -23.34
N GLU A 184 5.06 16.24 -24.05
CA GLU A 184 5.17 16.26 -25.52
C GLU A 184 6.64 16.52 -25.90
N GLY A 185 7.40 15.44 -26.15
CA GLY A 185 8.73 15.51 -26.79
C GLY A 185 9.91 14.92 -26.02
N VAL A 186 9.71 14.25 -24.88
CA VAL A 186 10.79 13.51 -24.19
C VAL A 186 10.47 12.01 -24.25
N ASP A 187 11.39 11.24 -24.84
CA ASP A 187 11.25 9.80 -25.04
C ASP A 187 11.06 9.08 -23.69
N THR A 188 9.83 8.66 -23.40
CA THR A 188 9.43 8.16 -22.08
C THR A 188 10.13 6.86 -21.68
N ASP A 189 10.77 6.16 -22.62
CA ASP A 189 11.41 4.88 -22.39
C ASP A 189 12.82 4.99 -21.79
N ASP A 190 13.55 6.09 -21.99
CA ASP A 190 14.88 6.28 -21.38
C ASP A 190 14.79 6.67 -19.89
N ILE A 191 13.74 7.42 -19.50
CA ILE A 191 13.44 7.70 -18.09
C ILE A 191 12.98 6.40 -17.38
N ARG A 192 12.25 5.53 -18.08
CA ARG A 192 11.80 4.22 -17.55
C ARG A 192 12.95 3.23 -17.34
N LYS A 193 13.96 3.22 -18.22
CA LYS A 193 15.15 2.34 -18.05
C LYS A 193 16.01 2.72 -16.84
N GLY A 194 16.06 4.00 -16.47
CA GLY A 194 16.65 4.46 -15.20
C GLY A 194 15.87 3.96 -13.97
N ARG A 195 14.53 4.01 -14.03
CA ARG A 195 13.60 3.57 -12.97
C ARG A 195 13.60 2.05 -12.75
N LEU A 196 13.75 1.25 -13.81
CA LEU A 196 13.77 -0.21 -13.74
C LEU A 196 15.05 -0.77 -13.08
N ARG A 197 16.20 -0.10 -13.22
CA ARG A 197 17.46 -0.52 -12.58
C ARG A 197 17.49 -0.30 -11.05
N HIS A 198 16.62 0.55 -10.50
CA HIS A 198 16.56 0.83 -9.06
C HIS A 198 15.42 0.13 -8.32
N ARG A 199 14.43 -0.44 -9.02
CA ARG A 199 13.41 -1.31 -8.38
C ARG A 199 13.99 -2.56 -7.74
N GLN A 200 15.16 -3.04 -8.16
CA GLN A 200 15.83 -4.17 -7.49
C GLN A 200 16.44 -3.80 -6.11
N ALA A 201 16.46 -2.52 -5.72
CA ALA A 201 16.93 -2.08 -4.39
C ALA A 201 15.78 -1.74 -3.40
N GLU A 202 14.52 -1.70 -3.84
CA GLU A 202 13.41 -1.18 -3.02
C GLU A 202 12.64 -2.26 -2.23
N SER A 203 13.37 -3.07 -1.48
CA SER A 203 12.79 -3.84 -0.36
C SER A 203 12.90 -3.08 0.98
N GLY A 204 13.18 -1.75 0.94
CA GLY A 204 13.56 -0.98 2.13
C GLY A 204 12.99 0.45 2.28
N SER A 205 12.10 0.93 1.41
CA SER A 205 11.49 2.26 1.55
C SER A 205 10.49 2.28 2.71
N THR A 206 10.69 3.22 3.65
CA THR A 206 9.89 3.32 4.90
C THR A 206 8.49 3.89 4.68
N TYR A 207 8.26 4.53 3.53
CA TYR A 207 6.98 5.15 3.17
C TYR A 207 6.78 5.07 1.67
N ILE A 208 5.52 5.21 1.24
CA ILE A 208 5.09 5.21 -0.16
C ILE A 208 4.23 6.45 -0.40
N GLU A 209 4.56 7.20 -1.45
CA GLU A 209 3.79 8.38 -1.89
C GLU A 209 3.13 8.04 -3.24
N LEU A 210 1.80 7.92 -3.27
CA LEU A 210 1.04 7.38 -4.42
C LEU A 210 1.00 8.30 -5.66
N VAL A 211 1.76 9.40 -5.67
CA VAL A 211 1.96 10.26 -6.85
C VAL A 211 2.74 9.53 -7.96
N GLU A 212 3.54 8.52 -7.59
CA GLU A 212 4.46 7.82 -8.51
C GLU A 212 3.83 6.61 -9.23
N PHE A 213 2.55 6.30 -8.98
CA PHE A 213 1.93 5.01 -9.37
C PHE A 213 0.88 5.18 -10.49
N GLY A 214 1.16 4.65 -11.68
CA GLY A 214 0.28 4.71 -12.85
C GLY A 214 -0.47 3.40 -13.15
N MET A 215 -1.38 3.40 -14.14
CA MET A 215 -2.12 2.18 -14.54
C MET A 215 -1.22 1.07 -15.08
N LYS A 216 -0.05 1.39 -15.64
CA LYS A 216 0.95 0.38 -15.97
C LYS A 216 1.45 -0.34 -14.72
N ASP A 217 1.63 0.36 -13.59
CA ASP A 217 2.09 -0.29 -12.37
C ASP A 217 1.02 -1.22 -11.77
N VAL A 218 -0.26 -0.85 -11.91
CA VAL A 218 -1.40 -1.74 -11.59
C VAL A 218 -1.31 -3.02 -12.40
N GLU A 219 -1.16 -2.90 -13.72
CA GLU A 219 -1.06 -4.03 -14.64
C GLU A 219 0.09 -4.96 -14.26
N HIS A 220 1.29 -4.41 -14.02
CA HIS A 220 2.45 -5.20 -13.59
C HIS A 220 2.24 -5.87 -12.22
N ALA A 221 1.52 -5.23 -11.29
CA ALA A 221 1.22 -5.81 -9.98
C ALA A 221 0.26 -7.01 -10.11
N ILE A 222 -0.77 -6.88 -10.95
CA ILE A 222 -1.70 -7.97 -11.27
C ILE A 222 -0.94 -9.11 -11.95
N GLU A 223 -0.19 -8.82 -13.01
CA GLU A 223 0.59 -9.83 -13.75
C GLU A 223 1.56 -10.59 -12.84
N ARG A 224 2.29 -9.88 -11.98
CA ARG A 224 3.19 -10.50 -11.00
C ARG A 224 2.44 -11.41 -10.04
N THR A 225 1.30 -10.97 -9.52
CA THR A 225 0.47 -11.76 -8.60
C THR A 225 -0.01 -13.03 -9.29
N LEU A 226 -0.54 -12.93 -10.51
CA LEU A 226 -0.99 -14.08 -11.29
C LEU A 226 0.16 -15.04 -11.61
N ALA A 227 1.34 -14.53 -11.98
CA ALA A 227 2.51 -15.35 -12.24
C ALA A 227 2.95 -16.13 -10.99
N ASN A 228 2.97 -15.47 -9.82
CA ASN A 228 3.31 -16.11 -8.55
C ASN A 228 2.32 -17.20 -8.16
N LEU A 229 1.02 -16.99 -8.40
CA LEU A 229 -0.02 -18.00 -8.15
C LEU A 229 0.13 -19.21 -9.08
N LYS A 230 0.36 -18.96 -10.37
CA LYS A 230 0.63 -20.03 -11.37
C LYS A 230 1.84 -20.87 -10.98
N GLU A 231 2.95 -20.22 -10.60
CA GLU A 231 4.16 -20.94 -10.20
C GLU A 231 3.94 -21.75 -8.92
N PHE A 232 3.33 -21.15 -7.89
CA PHE A 232 3.00 -21.84 -6.64
C PHE A 232 2.12 -23.08 -6.88
N ALA A 233 1.08 -22.96 -7.71
CA ALA A 233 0.21 -24.07 -8.06
C ALA A 233 0.99 -25.19 -8.78
N ARG A 234 1.83 -24.83 -9.76
CA ARG A 234 2.66 -25.78 -10.51
C ARG A 234 3.64 -26.53 -9.62
N GLU A 235 4.38 -25.81 -8.77
CA GLU A 235 5.37 -26.40 -7.86
C GLU A 235 4.72 -27.37 -6.86
N ASN A 236 3.58 -26.97 -6.27
CA ASN A 236 2.89 -27.80 -5.29
C ASN A 236 2.23 -29.02 -5.91
N LEU A 237 1.62 -28.91 -7.10
CA LEU A 237 1.07 -30.05 -7.82
C LEU A 237 2.15 -31.08 -8.18
N ASN A 238 3.31 -30.61 -8.66
CA ASN A 238 4.47 -31.49 -8.90
C ASN A 238 4.95 -32.16 -7.61
N SER A 239 5.05 -31.41 -6.52
CA SER A 239 5.45 -31.95 -5.21
C SER A 239 4.45 -32.97 -4.68
N LEU A 240 3.14 -32.70 -4.81
CA LEU A 240 2.06 -33.56 -4.35
C LEU A 240 2.05 -34.89 -5.13
N THR A 241 2.31 -34.84 -6.43
CA THR A 241 2.42 -36.04 -7.28
C THR A 241 3.59 -36.93 -6.85
N LEU A 242 4.78 -36.36 -6.65
CA LEU A 242 5.97 -37.11 -6.23
C LEU A 242 5.86 -37.63 -4.78
N ARG A 243 5.34 -36.81 -3.87
CA ARG A 243 5.13 -37.20 -2.48
C ARG A 243 4.10 -38.31 -2.37
N TYR A 244 2.99 -38.22 -3.09
CA TYR A 244 1.96 -39.25 -3.08
C TYR A 244 2.49 -40.64 -3.46
N LEU A 245 3.35 -40.72 -4.47
CA LEU A 245 4.00 -41.98 -4.82
C LEU A 245 4.84 -42.52 -3.65
N GLY A 246 5.61 -41.65 -2.99
CA GLY A 246 6.37 -42.00 -1.79
C GLY A 246 5.49 -42.45 -0.63
N ASP A 247 4.38 -41.76 -0.39
CA ASP A 247 3.42 -42.07 0.68
C ASP A 247 2.80 -43.46 0.49
N VAL A 248 2.45 -43.81 -0.75
CA VAL A 248 1.91 -45.13 -1.09
C VAL A 248 2.97 -46.22 -0.90
N VAL A 249 4.21 -45.99 -1.35
CA VAL A 249 5.33 -46.95 -1.17
C VAL A 249 5.64 -47.17 0.32
N ASN A 250 5.61 -46.10 1.12
CA ASN A 250 5.91 -46.14 2.56
C ASN A 250 4.70 -46.50 3.43
N ARG A 251 3.53 -46.74 2.82
CA ARG A 251 2.26 -47.02 3.51
C ARG A 251 1.84 -45.93 4.51
N GLU A 252 2.16 -44.68 4.22
CA GLU A 252 1.74 -43.54 5.07
C GLU A 252 0.22 -43.39 5.13
N TYR A 253 -0.49 -43.88 4.08
CA TYR A 253 -1.95 -43.89 4.02
C TYR A 253 -2.60 -44.67 5.18
N GLU A 254 -1.93 -45.67 5.76
CA GLU A 254 -2.45 -46.46 6.89
C GLU A 254 -2.64 -45.64 8.18
N ARG A 255 -1.90 -44.54 8.33
CA ARG A 255 -1.89 -43.68 9.52
C ARG A 255 -2.66 -42.37 9.34
N THR A 256 -3.36 -42.23 8.23
CA THR A 256 -4.05 -40.97 7.88
C THR A 256 -5.22 -40.72 8.81
N ASP A 257 -5.23 -39.54 9.44
CA ASP A 257 -6.39 -39.07 10.17
C ASP A 257 -7.43 -38.53 9.18
N VAL A 258 -8.63 -39.11 9.20
CA VAL A 258 -9.76 -38.72 8.33
C VAL A 258 -10.59 -37.57 8.90
N SER A 259 -10.22 -37.05 10.08
CA SER A 259 -10.93 -35.94 10.75
C SER A 259 -11.14 -34.72 9.84
N GLU A 260 -10.14 -34.38 9.01
CA GLU A 260 -10.21 -33.28 8.03
C GLU A 260 -11.30 -33.49 6.97
N ILE A 261 -11.52 -34.73 6.54
CA ILE A 261 -12.60 -35.08 5.62
C ILE A 261 -13.95 -34.97 6.32
N THR A 262 -14.05 -35.48 7.55
CA THR A 262 -15.31 -35.46 8.30
C THR A 262 -15.76 -34.05 8.68
N ASN A 263 -14.81 -33.12 8.82
CA ASN A 263 -15.09 -31.72 9.16
C ASN A 263 -15.30 -30.82 7.93
N ALA A 264 -14.96 -31.28 6.72
CA ALA A 264 -15.18 -30.53 5.50
C ALA A 264 -16.66 -30.53 5.09
N SER A 265 -17.15 -29.41 4.57
CA SER A 265 -18.51 -29.34 4.03
C SER A 265 -18.60 -30.05 2.67
N GLU A 266 -19.81 -30.47 2.29
CA GLU A 266 -20.09 -31.03 0.97
C GLU A 266 -19.64 -30.08 -0.16
N ASP A 267 -19.90 -28.79 -0.01
CA ASP A 267 -19.52 -27.77 -0.99
C ASP A 267 -17.99 -27.67 -1.16
N THR A 268 -17.23 -27.76 -0.05
CA THR A 268 -15.77 -27.76 -0.10
C THR A 268 -15.25 -29.00 -0.85
N ILE A 269 -15.77 -30.18 -0.55
CA ILE A 269 -15.34 -31.43 -1.20
C ILE A 269 -15.62 -31.37 -2.70
N ARG A 270 -16.83 -30.91 -3.09
CA ARG A 270 -17.20 -30.76 -4.50
C ARG A 270 -16.34 -29.72 -5.22
N SER A 271 -16.05 -28.59 -4.58
CA SER A 271 -15.17 -27.55 -5.14
C SER A 271 -13.77 -28.09 -5.47
N VAL A 272 -13.18 -28.87 -4.55
CA VAL A 272 -11.87 -29.52 -4.75
C VAL A 272 -11.90 -30.46 -5.96
N LEU A 273 -12.92 -31.32 -6.07
CA LEU A 273 -13.05 -32.28 -7.17
C LEU A 273 -13.30 -31.60 -8.53
N ASN A 274 -14.05 -30.50 -8.53
CA ASN A 274 -14.36 -29.75 -9.75
C ASN A 274 -13.19 -28.93 -10.29
N ARG A 275 -12.16 -28.65 -9.46
CA ARG A 275 -10.92 -28.00 -9.91
C ARG A 275 -10.02 -28.91 -10.72
N VAL A 276 -10.20 -30.24 -10.64
CA VAL A 276 -9.47 -31.19 -11.46
C VAL A 276 -10.08 -31.19 -12.87
N HIS A 277 -9.25 -31.02 -13.90
CA HIS A 277 -9.69 -30.96 -15.28
C HIS A 277 -10.42 -32.24 -15.72
N ASP A 278 -11.45 -32.11 -16.57
CA ASP A 278 -12.30 -33.22 -17.04
C ASP A 278 -11.53 -34.36 -17.72
N THR A 279 -10.34 -34.09 -18.24
CA THR A 279 -9.45 -35.09 -18.84
C THR A 279 -8.85 -36.05 -17.82
N ILE A 280 -8.85 -35.70 -16.53
CA ILE A 280 -8.32 -36.52 -15.43
C ILE A 280 -9.46 -37.15 -14.65
N LEU A 281 -10.52 -36.39 -14.36
CA LEU A 281 -11.71 -36.85 -13.65
C LEU A 281 -12.95 -36.43 -14.43
N ASN A 282 -13.65 -37.40 -15.02
CA ASN A 282 -14.95 -37.10 -15.65
C ASN A 282 -16.05 -36.96 -14.58
N GLN A 283 -17.27 -36.59 -14.99
CA GLN A 283 -18.38 -36.39 -14.04
C GLN A 283 -18.72 -37.66 -13.23
N SER A 284 -18.69 -38.86 -13.84
CA SER A 284 -18.95 -40.10 -13.11
C SER A 284 -17.84 -40.44 -12.11
N ASP A 285 -16.58 -40.17 -12.45
CA ASP A 285 -15.44 -40.38 -11.55
C ASP A 285 -15.53 -39.44 -10.35
N ARG A 286 -15.96 -38.19 -10.55
CA ARG A 286 -16.20 -37.23 -9.47
C ARG A 286 -17.27 -37.70 -8.50
N GLU A 287 -18.41 -38.19 -9.00
CA GLU A 287 -19.45 -38.72 -8.12
C GLU A 287 -19.01 -39.98 -7.39
N HIS A 288 -18.28 -40.87 -8.06
CA HIS A 288 -17.71 -42.05 -7.42
C HIS A 288 -16.73 -41.67 -6.31
N LEU A 289 -15.75 -40.80 -6.58
CA LEU A 289 -14.82 -40.30 -5.56
C LEU A 289 -15.53 -39.60 -4.41
N TYR A 290 -16.53 -38.78 -4.71
CA TYR A 290 -17.35 -38.14 -3.69
C TYR A 290 -18.03 -39.17 -2.77
N SER A 291 -18.61 -40.24 -3.34
CA SER A 291 -19.22 -41.33 -2.56
C SER A 291 -18.20 -42.07 -1.68
N VAL A 292 -16.99 -42.29 -2.19
CA VAL A 292 -15.90 -42.92 -1.44
C VAL A 292 -15.46 -41.99 -0.29
N ILE A 293 -15.21 -40.71 -0.56
CA ILE A 293 -14.78 -39.71 0.43
C ILE A 293 -15.83 -39.56 1.56
N THR A 294 -17.11 -39.48 1.21
CA THR A 294 -18.20 -39.37 2.20
C THR A 294 -18.44 -40.65 2.99
N SER A 295 -18.12 -41.82 2.44
CA SER A 295 -18.17 -43.09 3.18
C SER A 295 -17.20 -43.15 4.37
N ALA A 296 -16.22 -42.24 4.46
CA ALA A 296 -15.34 -42.07 5.62
C ALA A 296 -16.12 -41.74 6.92
N GLN A 297 -17.35 -41.24 6.79
CA GLN A 297 -18.25 -40.94 7.91
C GLN A 297 -19.02 -42.17 8.42
N SER A 298 -18.92 -43.32 7.74
CA SER A 298 -19.68 -44.54 8.07
C SER A 298 -18.95 -45.45 9.07
N LYS A 299 -19.71 -46.27 9.82
CA LYS A 299 -19.19 -47.13 10.92
C LYS A 299 -18.37 -48.35 10.46
N ASN A 300 -18.34 -48.66 9.17
CA ASN A 300 -17.54 -49.77 8.65
C ASN A 300 -16.12 -49.31 8.34
N GLY A 301 -15.12 -50.09 8.76
CA GLY A 301 -13.72 -49.75 8.52
C GLY A 301 -13.41 -49.65 7.02
N PRO A 302 -12.68 -48.61 6.58
CA PRO A 302 -12.39 -48.41 5.17
C PRO A 302 -11.48 -49.51 4.63
N ASP A 303 -11.74 -49.94 3.40
CA ASP A 303 -10.83 -50.83 2.67
C ASP A 303 -9.53 -50.11 2.28
N GLU A 304 -8.54 -50.85 1.77
CA GLU A 304 -7.23 -50.30 1.44
C GLU A 304 -7.31 -49.23 0.34
N HIS A 305 -8.19 -49.42 -0.64
CA HIS A 305 -8.45 -48.45 -1.70
C HIS A 305 -9.02 -47.14 -1.14
N ALA A 306 -10.01 -47.19 -0.25
CA ALA A 306 -10.60 -46.02 0.39
C ALA A 306 -9.58 -45.27 1.24
N LYS A 307 -8.70 -45.96 1.98
CA LYS A 307 -7.63 -45.31 2.76
C LYS A 307 -6.65 -44.55 1.88
N ILE A 308 -6.29 -45.11 0.73
CA ILE A 308 -5.42 -44.45 -0.26
C ILE A 308 -6.11 -43.20 -0.82
N VAL A 309 -7.39 -43.30 -1.18
CA VAL A 309 -8.20 -42.16 -1.67
C VAL A 309 -8.31 -41.07 -0.61
N TYR A 310 -8.55 -41.41 0.66
CA TYR A 310 -8.61 -40.43 1.76
C TYR A 310 -7.28 -39.70 1.93
N HIS A 311 -6.17 -40.44 1.93
CA HIS A 311 -4.85 -39.87 2.06
C HIS A 311 -4.54 -38.87 0.95
N TYR A 312 -4.80 -39.24 -0.30
CA TYR A 312 -4.63 -38.35 -1.43
C TYR A 312 -5.53 -37.12 -1.33
N PHE A 313 -6.81 -37.33 -1.04
CA PHE A 313 -7.79 -36.25 -0.96
C PHE A 313 -7.47 -35.25 0.13
N ILE A 314 -7.00 -35.69 1.31
CA ILE A 314 -6.56 -34.78 2.38
C ILE A 314 -5.39 -33.91 1.93
N LYS A 315 -4.39 -34.48 1.23
CA LYS A 315 -3.29 -33.67 0.69
C LYS A 315 -3.79 -32.67 -0.35
N LEU A 316 -4.71 -33.07 -1.20
CA LEU A 316 -5.34 -32.19 -2.18
C LEU A 316 -6.15 -31.08 -1.51
N LEU A 317 -6.90 -31.40 -0.45
CA LEU A 317 -7.68 -30.46 0.36
C LEU A 317 -6.78 -29.42 1.05
N ARG A 318 -5.69 -29.85 1.68
CA ARG A 318 -4.71 -28.95 2.30
C ARG A 318 -4.01 -28.06 1.27
N PHE A 319 -3.67 -28.61 0.11
CA PHE A 319 -3.14 -27.82 -1.00
C PHE A 319 -4.14 -26.75 -1.45
N GLN A 320 -5.40 -27.14 -1.65
CA GLN A 320 -6.47 -26.23 -2.02
C GLN A 320 -6.62 -25.07 -1.02
N GLN A 321 -6.63 -25.36 0.28
CA GLN A 321 -6.68 -24.35 1.33
C GLN A 321 -5.50 -23.38 1.25
N SER A 322 -4.29 -23.90 1.05
CA SER A 322 -3.08 -23.06 0.90
C SER A 322 -3.10 -22.18 -0.35
N LEU A 323 -3.73 -22.67 -1.43
CA LEU A 323 -3.92 -21.90 -2.65
C LEU A 323 -4.95 -20.79 -2.44
N GLU A 324 -6.11 -21.10 -1.84
CA GLU A 324 -7.15 -20.13 -1.52
C GLU A 324 -6.63 -19.00 -0.61
N GLU A 325 -5.76 -19.32 0.36
CA GLU A 325 -5.09 -18.31 1.20
C GLU A 325 -4.25 -17.33 0.37
N LYS A 326 -3.54 -17.82 -0.66
CA LYS A 326 -2.75 -16.96 -1.57
C LYS A 326 -3.62 -16.20 -2.57
N GLU A 327 -4.73 -16.78 -3.00
CA GLU A 327 -5.71 -16.15 -3.90
C GLU A 327 -6.54 -15.06 -3.20
N LYS A 328 -6.62 -15.10 -1.86
CA LYS A 328 -7.45 -14.20 -1.04
C LYS A 328 -7.27 -12.73 -1.40
N ASN A 329 -6.04 -12.26 -1.55
CA ASN A 329 -5.75 -10.85 -1.77
C ASN A 329 -6.26 -10.37 -3.15
N ILE A 330 -6.00 -11.13 -4.22
CA ILE A 330 -6.49 -10.77 -5.57
C ILE A 330 -8.00 -10.91 -5.67
N ALA A 331 -8.60 -11.91 -5.00
CA ALA A 331 -10.04 -12.06 -4.93
C ALA A 331 -10.71 -10.88 -4.21
N GLN A 332 -10.17 -10.45 -3.06
CA GLN A 332 -10.65 -9.29 -2.31
C GLN A 332 -10.47 -7.99 -3.09
N PHE A 333 -9.35 -7.82 -3.79
CA PHE A 333 -9.13 -6.69 -4.70
C PHE A 333 -10.20 -6.62 -5.78
N CYS A 334 -10.47 -7.72 -6.49
CA CYS A 334 -11.49 -7.79 -7.54
C CYS A 334 -12.90 -7.51 -7.00
N GLU A 335 -13.24 -8.10 -5.85
CA GLU A 335 -14.55 -7.88 -5.21
C GLU A 335 -14.72 -6.42 -4.80
N LEU A 336 -13.71 -5.82 -4.16
CA LEU A 336 -13.77 -4.43 -3.72
C LEU A 336 -13.91 -3.47 -4.90
N CYS A 337 -13.08 -3.61 -5.93
CA CYS A 337 -13.18 -2.81 -7.16
C CYS A 337 -14.57 -2.95 -7.81
N SER A 338 -15.14 -4.17 -7.85
CA SER A 338 -16.48 -4.44 -8.38
C SER A 338 -17.61 -3.81 -7.55
N GLN A 339 -17.39 -3.56 -6.26
CA GLN A 339 -18.35 -2.89 -5.39
C GLN A 339 -18.34 -1.37 -5.54
N TYR A 340 -17.18 -0.78 -5.79
CA TYR A 340 -17.10 0.65 -6.12
C TYR A 340 -17.67 0.90 -7.51
N ILE A 341 -17.21 0.14 -8.50
CA ILE A 341 -17.48 0.44 -9.90
C ILE A 341 -18.85 -0.10 -10.31
N THR A 342 -19.78 0.80 -10.60
CA THR A 342 -21.21 0.45 -10.74
C THR A 342 -21.53 -0.31 -12.01
N ASP A 343 -20.82 -0.08 -13.10
CA ASP A 343 -21.10 -0.61 -14.44
C ASP A 343 -20.11 -1.69 -14.91
N LYS A 344 -19.02 -1.93 -14.16
CA LYS A 344 -17.97 -2.89 -14.49
C LYS A 344 -17.76 -3.88 -13.35
N ARG A 345 -17.30 -5.09 -13.69
CA ARG A 345 -16.94 -6.16 -12.75
C ARG A 345 -15.52 -6.61 -13.02
N PHE A 346 -14.73 -6.68 -11.96
CA PHE A 346 -13.37 -7.19 -11.94
C PHE A 346 -13.47 -8.67 -11.58
N LYS A 347 -12.99 -9.54 -12.45
CA LYS A 347 -13.08 -10.99 -12.30
C LYS A 347 -11.68 -11.58 -12.18
N TYR A 348 -11.44 -12.31 -11.11
CA TYR A 348 -10.33 -13.25 -11.01
C TYR A 348 -10.86 -14.65 -11.29
N ASP A 349 -10.25 -15.35 -12.23
CA ASP A 349 -10.55 -16.76 -12.53
C ASP A 349 -9.49 -17.66 -11.90
N SER A 350 -9.88 -18.39 -10.86
CA SER A 350 -8.97 -19.30 -10.15
C SER A 350 -8.57 -20.56 -10.94
N SER A 351 -9.30 -20.89 -12.01
CA SER A 351 -8.99 -22.08 -12.81
C SER A 351 -7.89 -21.81 -13.83
N THR A 352 -7.91 -20.62 -14.44
CA THR A 352 -6.94 -20.19 -15.46
C THR A 352 -5.88 -19.23 -14.91
N PHE A 353 -6.05 -18.77 -13.66
CA PHE A 353 -5.28 -17.68 -13.06
C PHE A 353 -5.27 -16.46 -13.99
N SER A 354 -6.46 -16.04 -14.43
CA SER A 354 -6.65 -14.86 -15.27
C SER A 354 -7.37 -13.74 -14.53
N PHE A 355 -7.14 -12.52 -14.99
CA PHE A 355 -7.81 -11.31 -14.52
C PHE A 355 -8.46 -10.62 -15.71
N GLU A 356 -9.72 -10.26 -15.57
CA GLU A 356 -10.49 -9.58 -16.63
C GLU A 356 -11.42 -8.54 -16.04
N ILE A 357 -11.67 -7.45 -16.79
CA ILE A 357 -12.69 -6.46 -16.48
C ILE A 357 -13.79 -6.58 -17.52
N VAL A 358 -15.02 -6.83 -17.07
CA VAL A 358 -16.18 -7.05 -17.92
C VAL A 358 -17.31 -6.07 -17.55
N PRO A 359 -18.17 -5.65 -18.49
CA PRO A 359 -19.37 -4.90 -18.16
C PRO A 359 -20.33 -5.73 -17.28
N LYS A 360 -21.01 -5.10 -16.32
CA LYS A 360 -22.09 -5.77 -15.56
C LYS A 360 -23.34 -6.00 -16.40
N GLU A 361 -23.58 -5.13 -17.38
CA GLU A 361 -24.65 -5.27 -18.35
C GLU A 361 -24.05 -5.59 -19.72
N PRO A 362 -24.37 -6.75 -20.32
CA PRO A 362 -23.86 -7.11 -21.64
C PRO A 362 -24.27 -6.06 -22.68
N ARG A 363 -23.28 -5.42 -23.30
CA ARG A 363 -23.48 -4.55 -24.46
C ARG A 363 -22.94 -5.27 -25.68
N ALA A 364 -23.69 -5.26 -26.78
CA ALA A 364 -23.27 -5.91 -28.01
C ALA A 364 -21.88 -5.40 -28.45
N GLY A 365 -20.88 -6.29 -28.43
CA GLY A 365 -19.51 -6.00 -28.89
C GLY A 365 -18.52 -5.48 -27.84
N LEU A 366 -18.85 -5.48 -26.55
CA LEU A 366 -17.93 -5.11 -25.46
C LEU A 366 -17.81 -6.27 -24.47
N ASP A 367 -16.93 -7.22 -24.78
CA ASP A 367 -16.69 -8.39 -23.92
C ASP A 367 -15.59 -8.13 -22.88
N HIS A 368 -14.69 -7.18 -23.13
CA HIS A 368 -13.55 -6.84 -22.28
C HIS A 368 -13.31 -5.33 -22.23
N ILE A 369 -12.81 -4.84 -21.08
CA ILE A 369 -12.47 -3.43 -20.83
C ILE A 369 -11.01 -3.36 -20.37
N ASP A 370 -10.22 -2.48 -20.97
CA ASP A 370 -8.83 -2.28 -20.54
C ASP A 370 -8.74 -1.34 -19.33
N LEU A 371 -7.71 -1.51 -18.50
CA LEU A 371 -7.43 -0.62 -17.36
C LEU A 371 -7.27 0.86 -17.79
N SER A 372 -6.81 1.11 -19.01
CA SER A 372 -6.68 2.45 -19.58
C SER A 372 -8.02 3.14 -19.85
N GLU A 373 -9.09 2.36 -20.04
CA GLU A 373 -10.43 2.86 -20.36
C GLU A 373 -11.26 3.25 -19.13
N LEU A 374 -10.73 2.97 -17.93
CA LEU A 374 -11.32 3.42 -16.68
C LEU A 374 -11.34 4.97 -16.59
N SER A 375 -12.41 5.52 -16.02
CA SER A 375 -12.47 6.94 -15.66
C SER A 375 -11.44 7.29 -14.59
N SER A 376 -11.12 8.57 -14.46
CA SER A 376 -10.10 9.05 -13.52
C SER A 376 -10.38 8.67 -12.06
N GLY A 377 -11.65 8.74 -11.63
CA GLY A 377 -12.07 8.29 -10.30
C GLY A 377 -11.94 6.77 -10.11
N GLU A 378 -12.26 5.97 -11.14
CA GLU A 378 -12.11 4.51 -11.10
C GLU A 378 -10.62 4.13 -11.05
N LYS A 379 -9.78 4.78 -11.87
CA LYS A 379 -8.32 4.60 -11.87
C LYS A 379 -7.73 4.86 -10.49
N GLN A 380 -8.22 5.86 -9.77
CA GLN A 380 -7.77 6.17 -8.41
C GLN A 380 -8.07 5.04 -7.43
N ILE A 381 -9.30 4.52 -7.45
CA ILE A 381 -9.74 3.41 -6.62
C ILE A 381 -8.92 2.15 -6.93
N VAL A 382 -8.78 1.81 -8.21
CA VAL A 382 -8.05 0.63 -8.68
C VAL A 382 -6.55 0.75 -8.35
N SER A 383 -5.96 1.92 -8.56
CA SER A 383 -4.56 2.21 -8.22
C SER A 383 -4.30 1.94 -6.73
N LEU A 384 -5.06 2.59 -5.85
CA LEU A 384 -4.91 2.44 -4.41
C LEU A 384 -5.10 0.99 -3.97
N PHE A 385 -6.20 0.36 -4.39
CA PHE A 385 -6.51 -1.00 -3.94
C PHE A 385 -5.56 -2.05 -4.51
N SER A 386 -5.06 -1.87 -5.74
CA SER A 386 -4.02 -2.76 -6.27
C SER A 386 -2.75 -2.68 -5.43
N HIS A 387 -2.39 -1.48 -4.95
CA HIS A 387 -1.19 -1.29 -4.16
C HIS A 387 -1.29 -1.95 -2.78
N VAL A 388 -2.41 -1.78 -2.08
CA VAL A 388 -2.58 -2.30 -0.71
C VAL A 388 -2.94 -3.78 -0.67
N TYR A 389 -3.60 -4.34 -1.69
CA TYR A 389 -3.93 -5.77 -1.73
C TYR A 389 -2.88 -6.62 -2.45
N LEU A 390 -2.22 -6.10 -3.49
CA LEU A 390 -1.29 -6.87 -4.33
C LEU A 390 0.18 -6.62 -4.01
N SER A 391 0.48 -5.90 -2.92
CA SER A 391 1.85 -5.77 -2.41
C SER A 391 2.16 -6.79 -1.32
N ASP A 392 3.46 -7.03 -1.09
CA ASP A 392 3.93 -7.91 -0.02
C ASP A 392 3.89 -7.25 1.38
N VAL A 393 3.38 -6.02 1.48
CA VAL A 393 3.33 -5.25 2.73
C VAL A 393 1.94 -5.39 3.35
N ASN A 394 1.91 -5.89 4.58
CA ASN A 394 0.66 -6.24 5.24
C ASN A 394 0.13 -5.17 6.20
N ASN A 395 0.90 -4.12 6.53
CA ASN A 395 0.52 -3.12 7.53
C ASN A 395 0.87 -1.70 7.08
N TYR A 396 -0.14 -0.83 7.03
CA TYR A 396 -0.03 0.56 6.61
C TYR A 396 -0.55 1.55 7.67
N LEU A 397 0.15 2.65 7.85
CA LEU A 397 -0.38 3.88 8.45
C LEU A 397 -0.76 4.81 7.31
N VAL A 398 -2.06 5.00 7.10
CA VAL A 398 -2.59 5.68 5.91
C VAL A 398 -2.83 7.15 6.20
N LEU A 399 -2.26 8.05 5.40
CA LEU A 399 -2.42 9.50 5.50
C LEU A 399 -3.06 10.02 4.22
N ILE A 400 -4.26 10.62 4.30
CA ILE A 400 -5.05 11.00 3.11
C ILE A 400 -5.50 12.46 3.14
N ASP A 401 -5.20 13.20 2.09
CA ASP A 401 -5.58 14.60 1.88
C ASP A 401 -6.74 14.69 0.88
N GLU A 402 -7.86 15.27 1.31
CA GLU A 402 -9.11 15.45 0.56
C GLU A 402 -9.53 14.17 -0.21
N PRO A 403 -9.81 13.06 0.50
CA PRO A 403 -10.25 11.80 -0.10
C PRO A 403 -11.52 11.94 -0.97
N GLU A 404 -12.31 12.99 -0.77
CA GLU A 404 -13.55 13.24 -1.49
C GLU A 404 -13.37 13.69 -2.94
N LEU A 405 -12.18 14.19 -3.31
CA LEU A 405 -11.95 14.70 -4.66
C LEU A 405 -12.09 13.56 -5.68
N SER A 406 -12.88 13.80 -6.73
CA SER A 406 -13.15 12.83 -7.81
C SER A 406 -14.01 11.61 -7.42
N LEU A 407 -14.50 11.53 -6.17
CA LEU A 407 -15.40 10.45 -5.72
C LEU A 407 -16.87 10.86 -5.74
N SER A 408 -17.75 9.95 -6.16
CA SER A 408 -19.20 10.10 -6.02
C SER A 408 -19.63 10.10 -4.54
N VAL A 409 -20.79 10.70 -4.21
CA VAL A 409 -21.29 10.73 -2.82
C VAL A 409 -21.45 9.34 -2.20
N PRO A 410 -21.97 8.31 -2.90
CA PRO A 410 -21.98 6.95 -2.38
C PRO A 410 -20.57 6.42 -2.04
N TRP A 411 -19.57 6.70 -2.89
CA TRP A 411 -18.20 6.27 -2.65
C TRP A 411 -17.58 6.99 -1.47
N GLN A 412 -17.80 8.30 -1.33
CA GLN A 412 -17.31 9.07 -0.18
C GLN A 412 -17.74 8.45 1.16
N ARG A 413 -18.97 7.95 1.26
CA ARG A 413 -19.49 7.36 2.51
C ARG A 413 -18.79 6.09 2.96
N ARG A 414 -18.17 5.35 2.03
CA ARG A 414 -17.51 4.07 2.30
C ARG A 414 -15.99 4.10 2.14
N PHE A 415 -15.43 5.04 1.38
CA PHE A 415 -14.00 5.05 1.03
C PHE A 415 -13.06 4.98 2.22
N LEU A 416 -13.15 5.94 3.15
CA LEU A 416 -12.32 5.89 4.36
C LEU A 416 -12.69 4.73 5.27
N LEU A 417 -13.97 4.32 5.29
CA LEU A 417 -14.43 3.23 6.13
C LEU A 417 -13.83 1.89 5.68
N ASP A 418 -13.84 1.62 4.38
CA ASP A 418 -13.28 0.40 3.80
C ASP A 418 -11.76 0.35 4.00
N ILE A 419 -11.05 1.49 3.89
CA ILE A 419 -9.62 1.57 4.24
C ILE A 419 -9.41 1.30 5.72
N TRP A 420 -10.22 1.91 6.60
CA TRP A 420 -10.10 1.75 8.05
C TRP A 420 -10.40 0.34 8.54
N GLN A 421 -11.36 -0.36 7.91
CA GLN A 421 -11.72 -1.73 8.23
C GLN A 421 -10.83 -2.78 7.58
N ALA A 422 -10.05 -2.40 6.56
CA ALA A 422 -9.18 -3.33 5.88
C ALA A 422 -8.12 -3.88 6.84
N THR A 423 -7.81 -5.16 6.68
CA THR A 423 -6.83 -5.88 7.52
C THR A 423 -5.43 -5.29 7.45
N PHE A 424 -5.13 -4.54 6.40
CA PHE A 424 -3.83 -3.91 6.21
C PHE A 424 -3.71 -2.56 6.93
N CYS A 425 -4.79 -2.00 7.49
CA CYS A 425 -4.78 -0.66 8.07
C CYS A 425 -4.46 -0.71 9.56
N SER A 426 -3.29 -0.20 9.93
CA SER A 426 -2.85 -0.07 11.33
C SER A 426 -3.27 1.26 11.97
N GLY A 427 -3.55 2.26 11.14
CA GLY A 427 -3.99 3.60 11.53
C GLY A 427 -4.34 4.46 10.32
N LEU A 428 -5.15 5.48 10.54
CA LEU A 428 -5.69 6.36 9.50
C LEU A 428 -5.68 7.82 9.96
N ILE A 429 -5.01 8.69 9.22
CA ILE A 429 -5.08 10.14 9.40
C ILE A 429 -5.62 10.74 8.11
N ALA A 430 -6.82 11.30 8.14
CA ALA A 430 -7.41 11.94 6.98
C ALA A 430 -7.70 13.40 7.25
N VAL A 431 -7.58 14.22 6.22
CA VAL A 431 -8.06 15.61 6.26
C VAL A 431 -9.05 15.84 5.12
N THR A 432 -10.19 16.45 5.42
CA THR A 432 -11.31 16.54 4.48
C THR A 432 -12.13 17.81 4.70
N HIS A 433 -12.83 18.23 3.64
CA HIS A 433 -13.86 19.24 3.66
C HIS A 433 -15.26 18.62 3.56
N SER A 434 -15.36 17.36 3.14
CA SER A 434 -16.63 16.68 2.90
C SER A 434 -17.17 15.99 4.17
N PRO A 435 -18.36 16.37 4.66
CA PRO A 435 -19.00 15.66 5.76
C PRO A 435 -19.44 14.24 5.36
N PHE A 436 -19.61 13.95 4.06
CA PHE A 436 -20.07 12.65 3.60
C PHE A 436 -19.08 11.52 3.88
N ILE A 437 -17.81 11.85 4.11
CA ILE A 437 -16.72 10.91 4.37
C ILE A 437 -16.86 10.20 5.73
N TYR A 438 -17.38 10.89 6.75
CA TYR A 438 -17.40 10.37 8.13
C TYR A 438 -18.78 10.46 8.83
N GLN A 439 -19.69 11.33 8.36
CA GLN A 439 -20.88 11.68 9.16
C GLN A 439 -21.89 10.54 9.34
N LYS A 440 -21.94 9.58 8.40
CA LYS A 440 -22.90 8.46 8.38
C LYS A 440 -22.23 7.09 8.50
N ASN A 441 -21.10 7.00 9.18
CA ASN A 441 -20.41 5.73 9.41
C ASN A 441 -19.68 5.73 10.77
N ALA A 442 -18.96 4.63 11.05
CA ALA A 442 -18.23 4.42 12.30
C ALA A 442 -17.07 5.41 12.53
N LEU A 443 -16.71 6.24 11.54
CA LEU A 443 -15.60 7.18 11.65
C LEU A 443 -15.98 8.50 12.33
N LYS A 444 -17.26 8.77 12.53
CA LYS A 444 -17.76 10.01 13.15
C LYS A 444 -17.07 10.37 14.48
N PRO A 445 -16.81 9.43 15.42
CA PRO A 445 -16.15 9.75 16.69
C PRO A 445 -14.69 10.23 16.55
N TYR A 446 -14.05 9.98 15.41
CA TYR A 446 -12.67 10.39 15.13
C TYR A 446 -12.58 11.71 14.36
N ALA A 447 -13.72 12.32 14.02
CA ALA A 447 -13.80 13.52 13.20
C ALA A 447 -13.88 14.79 14.05
N HIS A 448 -12.89 15.66 13.91
CA HIS A 448 -12.73 16.88 14.69
C HIS A 448 -12.48 18.08 13.79
N SER A 449 -13.00 19.25 14.16
CA SER A 449 -12.64 20.49 13.48
C SER A 449 -11.19 20.85 13.77
N MET A 450 -10.44 21.32 12.76
CA MET A 450 -9.07 21.81 12.93
C MET A 450 -8.96 22.90 14.03
N GLY A 451 -10.01 23.70 14.19
CA GLY A 451 -10.06 24.74 15.23
C GLY A 451 -10.04 24.18 16.66
N GLU A 452 -10.51 22.95 16.89
CA GLU A 452 -10.53 22.32 18.23
C GLU A 452 -9.12 22.08 18.78
N PHE A 453 -8.15 21.88 17.89
CA PHE A 453 -6.76 21.59 18.25
C PHE A 453 -5.86 22.82 18.24
N THR A 454 -6.37 23.95 17.76
CA THR A 454 -5.59 25.16 17.55
C THR A 454 -5.64 26.06 18.79
N LYS A 455 -4.48 26.33 19.39
CA LYS A 455 -4.29 27.28 20.48
C LYS A 455 -3.42 28.43 19.97
N ASN A 456 -3.86 29.67 20.17
CA ASN A 456 -3.11 30.88 19.81
C ASN A 456 -2.30 31.41 20.99
#